data_AF-A0A2A3FM58-F1
#
_entry.id   AF-A0A2A3FM58-F1
#
_cell.length_a   1.000
_cell.length_b   1.000
_cell.length_c   1.000
_cell.angle_alpha   90.00
_cell.angle_beta   90.00
_cell.angle_gamma   90.00
#
_symmetry.space_group_name_H-M   'P 1'
#
loop_
_entity.id
_entity.type
_entity.pdbx_description
1 polymer ?
#
loop_
_entity_poly.entity_id
_entity_poly.type
_entity_poly.pdbx_seq_one_letter_code
_entity_poly.pdbx_strand_id
1 'polypeptide(L)'
;MDVTERQHLDAVRAQLVRRYQFLDPQLVDEKVNTAYHRFDGCRIRDFVPLLVERAASRSLDAAIAAGATTPATVPAAAPIEHHMV
;
A
#
# COMPACT_ATOMS: atom_id res chain seq x y z
N MET A 1 19.86 9.33 -12.20
CA MET A 1 19.41 8.09 -11.54
C MET A 1 17.92 8.01 -11.79
N ASP A 2 17.50 7.17 -12.73
CA ASP A 2 16.08 6.95 -13.00
C ASP A 2 15.47 6.18 -11.83
N VAL A 3 14.45 6.76 -11.21
CA VAL A 3 13.71 6.11 -10.12
C VAL A 3 12.78 5.08 -10.77
N THR A 4 12.96 3.82 -10.42
CA THR A 4 12.13 2.72 -10.95
C THR A 4 10.69 2.84 -10.44
N GLU A 5 9.72 2.31 -11.18
CA GLU A 5 8.31 2.22 -10.77
C GLU A 5 8.16 1.71 -9.32
N ARG A 6 8.93 0.68 -8.96
CA ARG A 6 8.94 0.10 -7.61
C ARG A 6 9.39 1.11 -6.56
N GLN A 7 10.48 1.83 -6.81
CA GLN A 7 10.97 2.86 -5.88
C GLN A 7 9.97 4.01 -5.72
N HIS A 8 9.30 4.43 -6.79
CA HIS A 8 8.21 5.40 -6.69
C HIS A 8 7.02 4.85 -5.92
N LEU A 9 6.65 3.59 -6.14
CA LEU A 9 5.57 2.94 -5.40
C LEU A 9 5.89 2.80 -3.91
N ASP A 10 7.12 2.45 -3.54
CA ASP A 10 7.59 2.39 -2.16
C ASP A 10 7.54 3.78 -1.48
N ALA A 11 7.96 4.83 -2.20
CA ALA A 11 7.85 6.20 -1.72
C ALA A 11 6.38 6.62 -1.49
N VAL A 12 5.49 6.28 -2.43
CA VAL A 12 4.04 6.49 -2.30
C VAL A 12 3.48 5.73 -1.09
N ARG A 13 3.86 4.46 -0.89
CA ARG A 13 3.43 3.67 0.27
C ARG A 13 3.86 4.33 1.58
N ALA A 14 5.14 4.68 1.71
CA ALA A 14 5.66 5.34 2.90
C ALA A 14 4.96 6.69 3.18
N GLN A 15 4.66 7.44 2.12
CA GLN A 15 3.93 8.70 2.22
C GLN A 15 2.47 8.50 2.67
N LEU A 16 1.78 7.49 2.13
CA LEU A 16 0.41 7.18 2.52
C LEU A 16 0.33 6.68 3.96
N VAL A 17 1.25 5.82 4.40
CA VAL A 17 1.33 5.39 5.81
C VAL A 17 1.52 6.59 6.74
N ARG A 18 2.39 7.55 6.37
CA ARG A 18 2.59 8.78 7.14
C ARG A 18 1.35 9.68 7.15
N ARG A 19 0.66 9.81 6.01
CA ARG A 19 -0.54 10.64 5.86
C ARG A 19 -1.74 10.07 6.62
N TYR A 20 -1.91 8.75 6.58
CA TYR A 20 -3.01 8.02 7.18
C TYR A 20 -2.57 7.30 8.47
N GLN A 21 -1.66 7.91 9.25
CA GLN A 21 -1.07 7.31 10.45
C GLN A 21 -2.07 6.87 11.54
N PHE A 22 -3.32 7.33 11.45
CA PHE A 22 -4.42 6.99 12.37
C PHE A 22 -5.16 5.71 11.95
N LEU A 23 -4.90 5.21 10.74
CA LEU A 23 -5.43 3.96 10.22
C LEU A 23 -4.44 2.82 10.46
N ASP A 24 -4.95 1.59 10.42
CA ASP A 24 -4.11 0.41 10.46
C ASP A 24 -3.14 0.39 9.26
N PRO A 25 -1.82 0.21 9.46
CA PRO A 25 -0.85 0.17 8.37
C PRO A 25 -1.12 -0.95 7.36
N GLN A 26 -1.66 -2.11 7.79
CA GLN A 26 -2.03 -3.18 6.87
C GLN A 26 -3.21 -2.77 5.99
N LEU A 27 -4.16 -2.00 6.52
CA LEU A 27 -5.25 -1.45 5.71
C LEU A 27 -4.72 -0.51 4.62
N VAL A 28 -3.78 0.38 4.97
CA VAL A 28 -3.12 1.24 3.99
C VAL A 28 -2.41 0.40 2.92
N ASP A 29 -1.66 -0.61 3.35
CA ASP A 29 -0.94 -1.51 2.44
C ASP A 29 -1.87 -2.31 1.53
N GLU A 30 -3.00 -2.80 2.05
CA GLU A 30 -4.03 -3.50 1.29
C GLU A 30 -4.64 -2.59 0.22
N LYS A 31 -4.96 -1.33 0.56
CA LYS A 31 -5.52 -0.37 -0.41
C LYS A 31 -4.52 0.01 -1.48
N VAL A 32 -3.25 0.21 -1.14
CA VAL A 32 -2.17 0.45 -2.11
C VAL A 32 -2.02 -0.76 -3.03
N ASN A 33 -1.95 -1.97 -2.48
CA ASN A 33 -1.75 -3.18 -3.28
C ASN A 33 -2.95 -3.45 -4.21
N THR A 34 -4.17 -3.28 -3.69
CA THR A 34 -5.41 -3.40 -4.47
C THR A 34 -5.44 -2.39 -5.62
N ALA A 35 -5.01 -1.15 -5.37
CA ALA A 35 -4.92 -0.13 -6.42
C ALA A 35 -3.84 -0.47 -7.45
N TYR A 36 -2.69 -1.00 -7.03
CA TYR A 36 -1.59 -1.41 -7.91
C TYR A 36 -1.99 -2.56 -8.84
N HIS A 37 -2.62 -3.61 -8.31
CA HIS A 37 -3.08 -4.77 -9.08
C HIS A 37 -4.10 -4.43 -10.18
N ARG A 38 -4.82 -3.31 -10.08
CA ARG A 38 -5.71 -2.84 -11.16
C ARG A 38 -4.98 -2.50 -12.45
N PHE A 39 -3.67 -2.26 -12.37
CA PHE A 39 -2.81 -1.95 -13.51
C PHE A 39 -1.99 -3.16 -13.96
N ASP A 40 -2.24 -4.35 -13.42
CA ASP A 40 -1.60 -5.58 -13.89
C ASP A 40 -1.92 -5.81 -15.37
N GLY A 41 -0.89 -6.08 -16.18
CA GLY A 41 -1.02 -6.25 -17.63
C GLY A 41 -1.05 -4.94 -18.45
N CYS A 42 -1.01 -3.75 -17.83
CA CYS A 42 -0.85 -2.50 -18.58
C CYS A 42 0.55 -2.38 -19.20
N ARG A 43 0.60 -2.02 -20.49
CA ARG A 43 1.85 -1.91 -21.27
C ARG A 43 2.68 -0.67 -20.93
N ILE A 44 2.03 0.44 -20.57
CA ILE A 44 2.67 1.69 -20.16
C ILE A 44 2.45 1.83 -18.66
N ARG A 45 3.54 2.00 -17.90
CA ARG A 45 3.49 1.97 -16.43
C ARG A 45 4.12 3.17 -15.73
N ASP A 46 4.64 4.15 -16.49
CA ASP A 46 5.27 5.36 -15.93
C ASP A 46 4.37 6.15 -14.97
N PHE A 47 3.05 6.10 -15.19
CA PHE A 47 2.06 6.81 -14.38
C PHE A 47 1.39 5.94 -13.31
N VAL A 48 1.70 4.64 -13.25
CA VAL A 48 1.09 3.71 -12.29
C VAL A 48 1.27 4.19 -10.84
N PRO A 49 2.46 4.64 -10.39
CA PRO A 49 2.63 5.11 -9.01
C PRO A 49 1.67 6.26 -8.64
N LEU A 50 1.51 7.24 -9.53
CA LEU A 50 0.62 8.39 -9.32
C LEU A 50 -0.86 7.98 -9.30
N LEU A 51 -1.25 7.07 -10.21
CA LEU A 51 -2.62 6.57 -10.26
C LEU A 51 -2.97 5.71 -9.04
N VAL A 52 -2.01 4.91 -8.56
CA VAL A 52 -2.13 4.12 -7.34
C VAL A 52 -2.28 5.03 -6.12
N GLU A 53 -1.44 6.06 -5.98
CA GLU A 53 -1.54 7.03 -4.89
C GLU A 53 -2.95 7.65 -4.83
N ARG A 54 -3.46 8.11 -5.97
CA ARG A 54 -4.78 8.74 -6.06
C ARG A 54 -5.92 7.77 -5.74
N ALA A 55 -5.83 6.54 -6.25
CA ALA A 55 -6.84 5.51 -6.00
C ALA A 55 -6.84 5.05 -4.53
N ALA A 56 -5.66 4.84 -3.95
CA ALA A 56 -5.51 4.47 -2.54
C ALA A 56 -6.03 5.58 -1.62
N SER A 57 -5.65 6.84 -1.86
CA SER A 57 -6.13 7.99 -1.08
C SER A 57 -7.66 8.07 -1.06
N ARG A 58 -8.30 7.96 -2.23
CA ARG A 58 -9.77 7.92 -2.33
C ARG A 58 -10.39 6.77 -1.53
N SER A 59 -9.77 5.59 -1.58
CA SER A 59 -10.27 4.43 -0.84
C SER A 59 -10.11 4.60 0.67
N LEU A 60 -9.03 5.22 1.12
CA LEU A 60 -8.75 5.48 2.54
C LEU A 60 -9.66 6.58 3.08
N ASP A 61 -9.88 7.64 2.31
CA ASP A 61 -10.84 8.70 2.66
C ASP A 61 -12.27 8.14 2.81
N ALA A 62 -12.67 7.23 1.90
CA ALA A 62 -13.94 6.54 2.00
C ALA A 62 -14.02 5.61 3.24
N ALA A 63 -12.92 4.93 3.60
CA ALA A 63 -12.85 4.09 4.79
C ALA A 63 -12.97 4.92 6.08
N ILE A 64 -12.34 6.09 6.14
CA ILE A 64 -12.49 7.06 7.25
C ILE A 64 -13.95 7.52 7.35
N ALA A 65 -14.56 7.89 6.23
CA ALA A 65 -15.97 8.31 6.20
C ALA A 65 -16.92 7.19 6.66
N ALA A 66 -16.56 5.93 6.40
CA ALA A 66 -17.29 4.74 6.85
C ALA A 66 -16.98 4.34 8.31
N GLY A 67 -16.07 5.04 9.00
CA GLY A 67 -15.76 4.80 10.42
C GLY A 67 -14.68 3.75 10.69
N ALA A 68 -13.84 3.41 9.71
CA ALA A 68 -12.69 2.51 9.93
C ALA A 68 -11.61 3.25 10.73
N THR A 69 -11.64 3.19 12.06
CA THR A 69 -10.66 3.86 12.94
C THR A 69 -10.04 2.95 14.01
N THR A 70 -10.11 1.62 13.87
CA THR A 70 -9.52 0.71 14.85
C THR A 70 -8.09 0.28 14.47
N PRO A 71 -7.05 0.62 15.27
CA PRO A 71 -5.80 -0.13 15.28
C PRO A 71 -6.06 -1.41 16.09
N ALA A 72 -6.48 -2.49 15.42
CA ALA A 72 -6.75 -3.76 16.09
C ALA A 72 -5.85 -4.86 15.51
N THR A 73 -4.67 -4.96 16.14
CA THR A 73 -3.94 -6.22 16.42
C THR A 73 -3.35 -6.98 15.23
N VAL A 74 -2.02 -6.86 15.10
CA VAL A 74 -1.16 -7.93 14.55
C VAL A 74 -0.72 -8.84 15.71
N PRO A 75 -0.81 -10.17 15.63
CA PRO A 75 0.29 -11.00 16.09
C PRO A 75 1.22 -11.20 14.89
N ALA A 76 2.39 -10.57 14.99
CA ALA A 76 3.55 -10.95 14.22
C ALA A 76 3.93 -12.40 14.56
N ALA A 77 4.11 -13.23 13.53
CA ALA A 77 5.20 -14.22 13.37
C ALA A 77 4.75 -15.32 12.40
N ALA A 78 5.17 -15.22 11.14
CA ALA A 78 5.42 -16.42 10.34
C ALA A 78 6.79 -16.97 10.78
N PRO A 79 6.93 -18.26 11.14
CA PRO A 79 8.23 -18.82 11.43
C PRO A 79 9.04 -18.89 10.13
N ILE A 80 10.19 -18.22 10.15
CA ILE A 80 11.32 -18.49 9.27
C ILE A 80 11.85 -19.88 9.64
N GLU A 81 11.42 -20.93 8.93
CA GLU A 81 12.15 -22.20 8.95
C GLU A 81 13.16 -22.23 7.80
N HIS A 82 14.41 -22.27 8.25
CA HIS A 82 15.65 -22.20 7.55
C HIS A 82 15.89 -23.47 6.71
N HIS A 83 16.36 -23.26 5.48
CA HIS A 83 16.91 -24.28 4.61
C HIS A 83 18.17 -24.93 5.24
N MET A 84 18.31 -26.27 5.11
CA MET A 84 19.56 -27.06 5.14
C MET A 84 20.21 -27.38 6.51
N VAL A 85 20.12 -28.64 6.97
CA VAL A 85 21.13 -29.74 6.92
C VAL A 85 20.50 -31.00 7.52
#